data_AF-A0A6M0SNW1-F1
#
_entry.id   AF-A0A6M0SNW1-F1
#
_cell.length_a   1.000
_cell.length_b   1.000
_cell.length_c   1.000
_cell.angle_alpha   90.00
_cell.angle_beta   90.00
_cell.angle_gamma   90.00
#
_symmetry.space_group_name_H-M   'P 1'
#
loop_
_entity.id
_entity.type
_entity.pdbx_description
1 polymer ?
#
loop_
_entity_poly.entity_id
_entity_poly.type
_entity_poly.pdbx_seq_one_letter_code
_entity_poly.pdbx_strand_id
1 'polypeptide(L)'
;MEHAEYSPKNIFSGNIMPVVTNSIKLAAAQVASELSVVYYDSTKKEYFTVESETQKADASKAYGLSALDIASSDKEIEIPVYLTGEFKKECIVIPKGKDLDELTIALRSKGIFLK
;
A
#
# COMPACT_ATOMS: atom_id res chain seq x y z
N MET A 1 -2.88 -19.98 -26.45
CA MET A 1 -3.12 -19.21 -25.21
C MET A 1 -2.41 -19.96 -24.12
N GLU A 2 -1.35 -19.39 -23.54
CA GLU A 2 -0.72 -19.96 -22.35
C GLU A 2 -1.68 -19.86 -21.18
N HIS A 3 -1.91 -20.97 -20.49
CA HIS A 3 -2.63 -20.95 -19.21
C HIS A 3 -1.62 -20.57 -18.14
N ALA A 4 -1.76 -19.37 -17.57
CA ALA A 4 -1.01 -19.00 -16.38
C ALA A 4 -1.53 -19.82 -15.19
N GLU A 5 -0.62 -20.51 -14.50
CA GLU A 5 -0.94 -21.22 -13.27
C GLU A 5 -1.17 -20.20 -12.14
N TYR A 6 -2.38 -20.18 -11.58
CA TYR A 6 -2.72 -19.28 -10.48
C TYR A 6 -2.34 -19.92 -9.14
N SER A 7 -1.41 -19.31 -8.43
CA SER A 7 -1.05 -19.67 -7.06
C SER A 7 -1.72 -18.69 -6.08
N PRO A 8 -2.77 -19.11 -5.33
CA PRO A 8 -3.44 -18.22 -4.39
C PRO A 8 -2.48 -17.82 -3.25
N LYS A 9 -2.34 -16.52 -3.03
CA LYS A 9 -1.53 -15.97 -1.94
C LYS A 9 -2.43 -15.68 -0.74
N ASN A 10 -2.21 -16.37 0.38
CA ASN A 10 -2.88 -16.02 1.63
C ASN A 10 -2.16 -14.84 2.30
N ILE A 11 -2.72 -13.64 2.13
CA ILE A 11 -2.16 -12.37 2.62
C ILE A 11 -2.60 -12.00 4.05
N PHE A 12 -3.68 -12.59 4.56
CA PHE A 12 -4.25 -12.23 5.86
C PHE A 12 -3.64 -13.09 6.98
N SER A 13 -3.40 -12.45 8.13
CA SER A 13 -2.82 -13.09 9.33
C SER A 13 -3.87 -13.35 10.43
N GLY A 14 -5.11 -12.95 10.20
CA GLY A 14 -6.24 -13.21 11.09
C GLY A 14 -7.51 -12.51 10.59
N ASN A 15 -8.56 -12.59 11.40
CA ASN A 15 -9.92 -12.17 11.03
C ASN A 15 -10.62 -11.34 12.13
N ILE A 16 -9.87 -10.85 13.12
CA ILE A 16 -10.43 -10.07 14.23
C ILE A 16 -10.69 -8.62 13.80
N MET A 17 -9.71 -7.99 13.13
CA MET A 17 -9.89 -6.65 12.58
C MET A 17 -10.63 -6.75 11.24
N PRO A 18 -11.77 -6.05 11.06
CA PRO A 18 -12.45 -6.01 9.78
C PRO A 18 -11.55 -5.39 8.72
N VAL A 19 -11.67 -5.89 7.48
CA VAL A 19 -10.98 -5.33 6.33
C VAL A 19 -11.87 -4.26 5.72
N VAL A 20 -11.42 -3.00 5.77
CA VAL A 20 -12.05 -1.88 5.10
C VAL A 20 -11.20 -1.49 3.91
N THR A 21 -11.82 -1.34 2.75
CA THR A 21 -11.20 -0.80 1.55
C THR A 21 -11.77 0.57 1.22
N ASN A 22 -10.96 1.39 0.56
CA ASN A 22 -11.41 2.63 -0.05
C ASN A 22 -10.77 2.79 -1.43
N SER A 23 -11.41 3.56 -2.30
CA SER A 23 -10.86 3.93 -3.59
C SER A 23 -10.12 5.26 -3.48
N ILE A 24 -8.93 5.35 -4.07
CA ILE A 24 -8.13 6.59 -4.13
C ILE A 24 -7.67 6.86 -5.55
N LYS A 25 -7.31 8.11 -5.84
CA LYS A 25 -6.62 8.47 -7.08
C LYS A 25 -5.11 8.48 -6.84
N LEU A 26 -4.43 7.46 -7.32
CA LEU A 26 -2.97 7.40 -7.33
C LEU A 26 -2.44 8.38 -8.38
N ALA A 27 -1.44 9.19 -8.02
CA ALA A 27 -0.85 10.17 -8.92
C ALA A 27 -0.26 9.52 -10.19
N ALA A 28 -0.10 10.32 -11.25
CA ALA A 28 0.57 9.88 -12.47
C ALA A 28 2.04 9.47 -12.19
N ALA A 29 2.58 8.61 -13.06
CA ALA A 29 3.92 8.03 -12.99
C ALA A 29 4.24 7.22 -11.72
N GLN A 30 3.21 6.83 -10.97
CA GLN A 30 3.34 5.95 -9.80
C GLN A 30 3.13 4.48 -10.19
N VAL A 31 3.77 3.57 -9.46
CA VAL A 31 3.53 2.12 -9.56
C VAL A 31 3.07 1.60 -8.20
N ALA A 32 2.15 0.66 -8.16
CA ALA A 32 1.79 -0.01 -6.91
C ALA A 32 1.95 -1.52 -7.07
N SER A 33 2.44 -2.18 -6.02
CA SER A 33 2.36 -3.63 -5.94
C SER A 33 1.30 -3.99 -4.91
N GLU A 34 0.70 -5.17 -5.02
CA GLU A 34 -0.19 -5.68 -3.98
C GLU A 34 0.54 -5.64 -2.62
N LEU A 35 -0.11 -5.01 -1.64
CA LEU A 35 0.42 -4.75 -0.29
C LEU A 35 1.63 -3.80 -0.20
N SER A 36 1.89 -3.00 -1.24
CA SER A 36 2.79 -1.86 -1.11
C SER A 36 2.15 -0.74 -0.30
N VAL A 37 2.95 -0.10 0.56
CA VAL A 37 2.49 1.06 1.32
C VAL A 37 2.16 2.22 0.39
N VAL A 38 0.94 2.73 0.50
CA VAL A 38 0.50 3.96 -0.15
C VAL A 38 0.64 5.10 0.85
N TYR A 39 1.26 6.19 0.40
CA TYR A 39 1.48 7.39 1.19
C TYR A 39 0.57 8.50 0.69
N TYR A 40 0.23 9.43 1.58
CA TYR A 40 -0.49 10.65 1.24
C TYR A 40 0.38 11.87 1.50
N ASP A 41 0.60 12.69 0.47
CA ASP A 41 1.24 13.99 0.59
C ASP A 41 0.16 15.06 0.80
N SER A 42 0.06 15.61 2.01
CA SER A 42 -0.94 16.63 2.34
C SER A 42 -0.65 18.00 1.70
N THR A 43 0.59 18.26 1.29
CA THR A 43 0.97 19.52 0.63
C THR A 43 0.53 19.51 -0.83
N LYS A 44 0.79 18.39 -1.54
CA LYS A 44 0.35 18.20 -2.93
C LYS A 44 -1.09 17.70 -3.06
N LYS A 45 -1.64 17.13 -1.97
CA LYS A 45 -2.95 16.46 -1.92
C LYS A 45 -3.03 15.23 -2.83
N GLU A 46 -1.94 14.48 -2.91
CA GLU A 46 -1.77 13.36 -3.83
C GLU A 46 -1.39 12.08 -3.09
N TYR A 47 -1.84 10.94 -3.63
CA TYR A 47 -1.40 9.62 -3.18
C TYR A 47 -0.23 9.13 -4.03
N PHE A 48 0.76 8.54 -3.38
CA PHE A 48 1.98 8.10 -4.04
C PHE A 48 2.55 6.85 -3.39
N THR A 49 3.44 6.18 -4.12
CA THR A 49 4.12 4.94 -3.73
C THR A 49 5.61 5.01 -4.09
N VAL A 50 5.97 5.82 -5.08
CA VAL A 50 7.32 6.08 -5.54
C VAL A 50 7.77 7.45 -5.06
N GLU A 51 8.92 7.51 -4.40
CA GLU A 51 9.50 8.78 -3.99
C GLU A 51 10.01 9.60 -5.19
N SER A 52 9.96 10.93 -5.07
CA SER A 52 10.63 11.87 -5.95
C SER A 52 11.51 12.83 -5.14
N GLU A 53 12.12 13.82 -5.78
CA GLU A 53 12.87 14.86 -5.07
C GLU A 53 11.98 15.69 -4.13
N THR A 54 10.71 15.88 -4.52
CA THR A 54 9.76 16.75 -3.81
C THR A 54 8.70 15.98 -3.01
N GLN A 55 8.75 14.65 -3.04
CA GLN A 55 7.79 13.79 -2.36
C GLN A 55 8.54 12.58 -1.78
N LYS A 56 8.68 12.55 -0.46
CA LYS A 56 9.38 11.49 0.27
C LYS A 56 8.42 10.67 1.10
N ALA A 57 8.60 9.36 1.06
CA ALA A 57 7.89 8.43 1.90
C ALA A 57 8.37 8.59 3.34
N ASP A 58 7.43 8.60 4.26
CA ASP A 58 7.65 8.77 5.68
C ASP A 58 6.57 7.93 6.38
N ALA A 59 6.93 7.19 7.43
CA ALA A 59 5.97 6.32 8.11
C ALA A 59 4.73 7.10 8.58
N SER A 60 4.89 8.36 9.02
CA SER A 60 3.77 9.22 9.42
C SER A 60 2.80 9.57 8.28
N LYS A 61 3.26 9.47 7.03
CA LYS A 61 2.45 9.72 5.82
C LYS A 61 1.80 8.44 5.27
N ALA A 62 2.05 7.28 5.88
CA ALA A 62 1.43 6.03 5.46
C ALA A 62 -0.10 6.15 5.59
N TYR A 63 -0.79 5.92 4.46
CA TYR A 63 -2.24 6.02 4.36
C TYR A 63 -2.90 4.64 4.41
N GLY A 64 -2.36 3.68 3.67
CA GLY A 64 -2.90 2.32 3.59
C GLY A 64 -1.99 1.40 2.78
N LEU A 65 -2.54 0.27 2.35
CA LEU A 65 -1.85 -0.70 1.49
C LEU A 65 -2.57 -0.80 0.15
N SER A 66 -1.85 -0.83 -0.97
CA SER A 66 -2.48 -1.12 -2.26
C SER A 66 -3.09 -2.52 -2.26
N ALA A 67 -4.32 -2.66 -2.76
CA ALA A 67 -4.97 -3.96 -2.88
C ALA A 67 -4.69 -4.66 -4.21
N LEU A 68 -3.99 -4.00 -5.15
CA LEU A 68 -3.71 -4.54 -6.48
C LEU A 68 -2.32 -4.10 -6.98
N ASP A 69 -1.80 -4.84 -7.96
CA ASP A 69 -0.68 -4.42 -8.79
C ASP A 69 -1.15 -3.41 -9.84
N ILE A 70 -0.43 -2.30 -9.96
CA ILE A 70 -0.73 -1.19 -10.86
C ILE A 70 0.56 -0.76 -11.54
N ALA A 71 0.57 -0.85 -12.87
CA ALA A 71 1.64 -0.33 -13.71
C ALA A 71 1.60 1.21 -13.76
N SER A 72 2.74 1.79 -14.09
CA SER A 72 2.86 3.24 -14.28
C SER A 72 1.97 3.73 -15.42
N SER A 73 1.43 4.93 -15.27
CA SER A 73 0.57 5.59 -16.25
C SER A 73 0.83 7.09 -16.26
N ASP A 74 0.62 7.73 -17.40
CA ASP A 74 0.74 9.19 -17.56
C ASP A 74 -0.45 9.97 -16.98
N LYS A 75 -1.43 9.25 -16.42
CA LYS A 75 -2.65 9.81 -15.81
C LYS A 75 -2.80 9.25 -14.40
N GLU A 76 -3.55 9.99 -13.57
CA GLU A 76 -4.04 9.45 -12.30
C GLU A 76 -4.86 8.18 -12.54
N ILE A 77 -4.67 7.18 -11.68
CA ILE A 77 -5.42 5.92 -11.73
C ILE A 77 -6.19 5.75 -10.44
N GLU A 78 -7.46 5.38 -10.55
CA GLU A 78 -8.27 4.99 -9.41
C GLU A 78 -7.90 3.57 -8.96
N ILE A 79 -7.48 3.41 -7.71
CA ILE A 79 -7.01 2.13 -7.16
C ILE A 79 -7.68 1.84 -5.80
N PRO A 80 -8.00 0.57 -5.51
CA PRO A 80 -8.44 0.17 -4.19
C PRO A 80 -7.26 0.05 -3.22
N VAL A 81 -7.45 0.54 -2.00
CA VAL A 81 -6.48 0.40 -0.90
C VAL A 81 -7.14 -0.19 0.34
N TYR A 82 -6.40 -1.00 1.08
CA TYR A 82 -6.77 -1.44 2.42
C TYR A 82 -6.48 -0.33 3.43
N LEU A 83 -7.48 0.01 4.24
CA LEU A 83 -7.37 0.97 5.35
C LEU A 83 -7.29 0.29 6.71
N THR A 84 -7.81 -0.93 6.82
CA THR A 84 -7.77 -1.74 8.05
C THR A 84 -7.61 -3.23 7.70
N GLY A 85 -7.20 -4.03 8.68
CA GLY A 85 -7.15 -5.49 8.57
C GLY A 85 -5.91 -6.08 9.25
N GLU A 86 -5.82 -7.40 9.26
CA GLU A 86 -4.66 -8.14 9.78
C GLU A 86 -3.93 -8.82 8.62
N PHE A 87 -2.72 -8.36 8.33
CA PHE A 87 -1.91 -8.81 7.20
C PHE A 87 -0.65 -9.52 7.68
N LYS A 88 -0.15 -10.46 6.88
CA LYS A 88 1.12 -11.13 7.11
C LYS A 88 2.29 -10.17 6.86
N LYS A 89 3.17 -9.99 7.86
CA LYS A 89 4.30 -9.06 7.80
C LYS A 89 5.24 -9.40 6.62
N GLU A 90 5.42 -10.68 6.31
CA GLU A 90 6.25 -11.16 5.19
C GLU A 90 5.68 -10.87 3.81
N CYS A 91 4.39 -10.53 3.71
CA CYS A 91 3.73 -10.22 2.43
C CYS A 91 3.79 -8.74 2.06
N ILE A 92 4.16 -7.86 3.01
CA ILE A 92 4.18 -6.41 2.81
C ILE A 92 5.37 -6.01 1.95
N VAL A 93 5.10 -5.20 0.92
CA VAL A 93 6.15 -4.64 0.06
C VAL A 93 6.69 -3.38 0.73
N ILE A 94 7.89 -3.50 1.31
CA ILE A 94 8.56 -2.43 2.06
C ILE A 94 9.27 -1.51 1.06
N PRO A 95 9.00 -0.20 1.07
CA PRO A 95 9.72 0.73 0.22
C PRO A 95 11.21 0.77 0.57
N LYS A 96 12.04 0.91 -0.45
CA LYS A 96 13.51 0.87 -0.31
C LYS A 96 13.99 1.87 0.76
N GLY A 97 14.80 1.40 1.69
CA GLY A 97 15.41 2.23 2.73
C GLY A 97 14.46 2.66 3.85
N LYS A 98 13.28 2.06 3.97
CA LYS A 98 12.36 2.28 5.10
C LYS A 98 12.49 1.20 6.15
N ASP A 99 12.34 1.61 7.40
CA ASP A 99 12.30 0.71 8.53
C ASP A 99 10.91 0.07 8.66
N LEU A 100 10.91 -1.26 8.80
CA LEU A 100 9.68 -2.04 8.86
C LEU A 100 8.94 -1.86 10.19
N ASP A 101 9.66 -1.64 11.28
CA ASP A 101 9.04 -1.49 12.59
C ASP A 101 8.40 -0.10 12.73
N GLU A 102 9.03 0.95 12.18
CA GLU A 102 8.40 2.27 12.05
C GLU A 102 7.10 2.22 11.23
N LEU A 103 7.14 1.55 10.07
CA LEU A 103 5.95 1.34 9.24
C LEU A 103 4.88 0.52 9.97
N THR A 104 5.29 -0.52 10.69
CA THR A 104 4.37 -1.35 11.49
C THR A 104 3.64 -0.52 12.54
N ILE A 105 4.36 0.35 13.25
CA ILE A 105 3.78 1.24 14.27
C ILE A 105 2.81 2.23 13.63
N ALA A 106 3.21 2.85 12.51
CA ALA A 106 2.38 3.81 11.80
C ALA A 106 1.09 3.16 11.26
N LEU A 107 1.19 2.00 10.61
CA LEU A 107 0.05 1.26 10.07
C LEU A 107 -0.88 0.75 11.19
N ARG A 108 -0.33 0.32 12.33
CA ARG A 108 -1.13 -0.09 13.50
C ARG A 108 -2.01 1.05 13.99
N SER A 109 -1.51 2.29 13.99
CA SER A 109 -2.31 3.46 14.37
C SER A 109 -3.48 3.75 13.42
N LYS A 110 -3.43 3.20 12.20
CA LYS A 110 -4.50 3.28 11.18
C LYS A 110 -5.46 2.09 11.19
N GLY A 111 -5.22 1.07 12.04
CA GLY A 111 -6.02 -0.15 12.07
C GLY A 111 -5.53 -1.24 11.11
N ILE A 112 -4.31 -1.11 10.58
CA ILE A 112 -3.63 -2.15 9.79
C ILE A 112 -2.61 -2.85 10.69
N PHE A 113 -2.86 -4.11 10.99
CA PHE A 113 -2.02 -4.91 11.88
C PHE A 113 -1.14 -5.85 11.05
N LEU A 114 0.17 -5.62 11.09
CA LEU A 114 1.15 -6.53 10.50
C LEU A 114 1.55 -7.56 11.56
N LYS A 115 1.33 -8.85 11.28
CA LYS A 115 1.64 -9.96 12.18
C LYS A 115 2.54 -10.98 11.50
#